data_AF-A0A523C713-F1
#
_entry.id   AF-A0A523C713-F1
#
_cell.length_a   1.000
_cell.length_b   1.000
_cell.length_c   1.000
_cell.angle_alpha   90.00
_cell.angle_beta   90.00
_cell.angle_gamma   90.00
#
_symmetry.space_group_name_H-M   'P 1'
#
loop_
_entity.id
_entity.type
_entity.pdbx_description
1 polymer ?
#
loop_
_entity_poly.entity_id
_entity_poly.type
_entity_poly.pdbx_seq_one_letter_code
_entity_poly.pdbx_strand_id
1 'polypeptide(L)'
;MDSKKTPPTPLHAQEICFGLNRATDERSLAAFLQRFAEPAFLQTLIPRLKEEEITSLLDFLSSLMHKHCSEKEYHRLFLKD
;
A
#
# COMPACT_ATOMS: atom_id res chain seq x y z
N MET A 1 6.48 27.13 14.18
CA MET A 1 5.26 27.30 13.36
C MET A 1 5.06 25.98 12.64
N ASP A 2 4.54 25.03 13.40
CA ASP A 2 4.43 23.64 13.01
C ASP A 2 3.16 23.49 12.19
N SER A 3 3.28 23.67 10.88
CA SER A 3 2.26 23.28 9.93
C SER A 3 2.06 21.77 10.07
N LYS A 4 1.07 21.38 10.88
CA LYS A 4 0.45 20.05 10.82
C LYS A 4 0.11 19.80 9.36
N LYS A 5 0.97 19.04 8.68
CA LYS A 5 0.73 18.52 7.34
C LYS A 5 -0.38 17.49 7.52
N THR A 6 -1.63 17.95 7.45
CA THR A 6 -2.81 17.08 7.42
C THR A 6 -2.53 16.01 6.37
N PRO A 7 -2.63 14.70 6.69
CA PRO A 7 -2.49 13.69 5.67
C PRO A 7 -3.52 13.98 4.58
N PRO A 8 -3.14 13.91 3.28
CA PRO A 8 -4.09 14.14 2.20
C PRO A 8 -5.27 13.19 2.42
N THR A 9 -6.48 13.75 2.38
CA THR A 9 -7.71 12.98 2.49
C THR A 9 -7.65 11.80 1.52
N PRO A 10 -7.88 10.55 1.97
CA PRO A 10 -7.84 9.40 1.08
C PRO A 10 -8.85 9.61 -0.05
N LEU A 11 -8.39 9.46 -1.30
CA LEU A 11 -9.22 9.60 -2.49
C LEU A 11 -10.40 8.63 -2.43
N HIS A 12 -11.58 9.07 -2.86
CA HIS A 12 -12.72 8.17 -3.04
C HIS A 12 -12.41 7.16 -4.15
N ALA A 13 -13.02 5.97 -4.10
CA ALA A 13 -12.77 4.90 -5.07
C ALA A 13 -12.96 5.34 -6.54
N GLN A 14 -13.93 6.22 -6.76
CA GLN A 14 -14.27 6.81 -8.07
C GLN A 14 -13.24 7.81 -8.61
N GLU A 15 -12.30 8.25 -7.78
CA GLU A 15 -11.26 9.21 -8.13
C GLU A 15 -9.91 8.53 -8.42
N ILE A 16 -9.83 7.19 -8.25
CA ILE A 16 -8.65 6.40 -8.59
C ILE A 16 -8.56 6.33 -10.12
N CYS A 17 -7.54 6.98 -10.67
CA CYS A 17 -7.28 7.02 -12.11
C CYS A 17 -5.80 6.71 -12.37
N PHE A 18 -5.54 5.88 -13.38
CA PHE A 18 -4.19 5.49 -13.81
C PHE A 18 -3.96 5.89 -15.27
N GLY A 19 -2.72 6.26 -15.61
CA GLY A 19 -2.28 6.51 -16.98
C GLY A 19 -2.38 7.97 -17.44
N LEU A 20 -2.76 8.89 -16.56
CA LEU A 20 -2.79 10.33 -16.87
C LEU A 20 -1.42 10.99 -16.66
N ASN A 21 -0.81 10.76 -15.51
CA ASN A 21 0.54 11.24 -15.18
C ASN A 21 1.05 10.52 -13.92
N ARG A 22 2.36 10.54 -13.73
CA ARG A 22 3.04 9.87 -12.61
C ARG A 22 2.54 10.30 -11.23
N ALA A 23 2.30 11.58 -11.01
CA ALA A 23 1.87 12.09 -9.71
C ALA A 23 0.43 11.65 -9.37
N THR A 24 -0.46 11.62 -10.36
CA THR A 24 -1.80 11.07 -10.21
C THR A 24 -1.75 9.57 -9.97
N ASP A 25 -0.91 8.84 -10.71
CA ASP A 25 -0.76 7.39 -10.54
C ASP A 25 -0.26 7.03 -9.13
N GLU A 26 0.71 7.77 -8.60
CA GLU A 26 1.22 7.56 -7.24
C GLU A 26 0.15 7.81 -6.18
N ARG A 27 -0.64 8.87 -6.32
CA ARG A 27 -1.77 9.17 -5.42
C ARG A 27 -2.86 8.11 -5.51
N SER A 28 -3.22 7.70 -6.72
CA SER A 28 -4.20 6.64 -6.99
C SER A 28 -3.74 5.30 -6.42
N LEU A 29 -2.46 4.95 -6.57
CA LEU A 29 -1.88 3.73 -6.01
C LEU A 29 -1.90 3.74 -4.49
N ALA A 30 -1.54 4.86 -3.86
CA ALA A 30 -1.62 4.99 -2.40
C ALA A 30 -3.05 4.80 -1.88
N ALA A 31 -4.04 5.44 -2.52
CA ALA A 31 -5.45 5.29 -2.16
C ALA A 31 -5.95 3.85 -2.39
N PHE A 32 -5.53 3.22 -3.48
CA PHE A 32 -5.86 1.81 -3.77
C PHE A 32 -5.32 0.88 -2.68
N LEU A 33 -4.05 1.02 -2.31
CA LEU A 33 -3.41 0.18 -1.29
C LEU A 33 -4.04 0.36 0.09
N GLN A 34 -4.39 1.59 0.47
CA GLN A 34 -5.11 1.85 1.72
C GLN A 34 -6.44 1.09 1.76
N ARG A 35 -7.20 1.12 0.67
CA ARG A 35 -8.48 0.40 0.56
C ARG A 35 -8.30 -1.11 0.52
N PHE A 36 -7.25 -1.59 -0.14
CA PHE A 36 -6.89 -3.01 -0.15
C PHE A 36 -6.53 -3.51 1.26
N ALA A 37 -5.88 -2.67 2.06
CA ALA A 37 -5.51 -2.96 3.44
C ALA A 37 -6.65 -2.80 4.45
N GLU A 38 -7.87 -2.45 4.01
CA GLU A 38 -9.02 -2.29 4.91
C GLU A 38 -9.33 -3.62 5.63
N PRO A 39 -9.46 -3.63 6.97
CA PRO A 39 -9.64 -4.85 7.74
C PRO A 39 -10.81 -5.73 7.30
N ALA A 40 -11.94 -5.11 6.91
CA ALA A 40 -13.12 -5.83 6.45
C ALA A 40 -12.89 -6.52 5.09
N PHE A 41 -12.14 -5.86 4.20
CA PHE A 41 -11.82 -6.42 2.89
C PHE A 41 -10.80 -7.56 3.03
N LEU A 42 -9.74 -7.38 3.82
CA LEU A 42 -8.75 -8.42 4.07
C LEU A 42 -9.35 -9.67 4.69
N GLN A 43 -10.26 -9.54 5.66
CA GLN A 43 -10.97 -10.68 6.24
C GLN A 43 -11.77 -11.49 5.22
N THR A 44 -12.20 -10.85 4.13
CA THR A 44 -12.92 -11.53 3.03
C THR A 44 -11.97 -12.12 2.00
N LEU A 45 -10.90 -11.39 1.65
CA LEU A 45 -9.97 -11.78 0.58
C LEU A 45 -8.99 -12.87 1.04
N ILE A 46 -8.32 -12.68 2.18
CA ILE A 46 -7.27 -13.58 2.67
C ILE A 46 -7.71 -15.06 2.72
N PRO A 47 -8.87 -15.44 3.26
CA PRO A 47 -9.28 -16.85 3.28
C PRO A 47 -9.63 -17.44 1.90
N ARG A 48 -9.77 -16.60 0.87
CA ARG A 48 -10.07 -17.05 -0.51
C ARG A 48 -8.82 -17.26 -1.35
N LEU A 49 -7.67 -16.76 -0.90
CA LEU A 49 -6.40 -16.93 -1.59
C LEU A 49 -5.90 -18.36 -1.40
N LYS A 50 -5.40 -18.96 -2.48
CA LYS A 50 -4.66 -20.22 -2.42
C LYS A 50 -3.27 -19.99 -1.83
N GLU A 51 -2.65 -21.06 -1.35
CA GLU A 51 -1.28 -21.04 -0.81
C GLU A 51 -0.26 -20.44 -1.80
N GLU A 52 -0.37 -20.79 -3.08
CA GLU A 52 0.46 -20.25 -4.16
C GLU A 52 0.28 -18.73 -4.36
N GLU A 53 -0.94 -18.23 -4.20
CA GLU A 53 -1.27 -16.80 -4.33
C GLU A 53 -0.75 -16.01 -3.12
N ILE A 54 -0.88 -16.58 -1.91
CA ILE A 54 -0.34 -15.99 -0.68
C ILE A 54 1.18 -15.85 -0.80
N THR A 55 1.86 -16.92 -1.20
CA THR A 55 3.32 -16.94 -1.34
C THR A 55 3.78 -15.94 -2.40
N SER A 56 3.16 -15.96 -3.58
CA SER A 56 3.49 -15.04 -4.67
C SER A 56 3.29 -13.56 -4.30
N LEU A 57 2.23 -13.25 -3.55
CA LEU A 57 1.95 -11.90 -3.09
C LEU A 57 2.96 -11.44 -2.03
N LEU A 58 3.32 -12.33 -1.09
CA LEU A 58 4.36 -12.06 -0.10
C LEU A 58 5.72 -11.80 -0.76
N ASP A 59 6.13 -12.64 -1.70
CA ASP A 59 7.38 -12.50 -2.46
C ASP A 59 7.41 -11.18 -3.23
N PHE A 60 6.30 -10.83 -3.89
CA PHE A 60 6.20 -9.58 -4.64
C PHE A 60 6.37 -8.34 -3.74
N LEU A 61 5.61 -8.27 -2.65
CA LEU A 61 5.69 -7.16 -1.70
C LEU A 61 7.07 -7.09 -1.04
N SER A 62 7.63 -8.23 -0.64
CA SER A 62 8.96 -8.30 -0.03
C SER A 62 10.05 -7.85 -1.00
N SER A 63 9.95 -8.22 -2.27
CA SER A 63 10.88 -7.76 -3.30
C SER A 63 10.82 -6.23 -3.51
N LEU A 64 9.62 -5.64 -3.48
CA LEU A 64 9.46 -4.19 -3.55
C LEU A 64 10.08 -3.49 -2.34
N MET A 65 9.84 -3.98 -1.14
CA MET A 65 10.46 -3.44 0.08
C MET A 65 11.98 -3.54 0.02
N HIS A 66 12.52 -4.70 -0.36
CA HIS A 66 13.97 -4.89 -0.47
C HIS A 66 14.61 -3.99 -1.54
N LYS A 67 13.91 -3.69 -2.63
CA LYS A 67 14.41 -2.81 -3.70
C LYS A 67 14.34 -1.32 -3.36
N HIS A 68 13.38 -0.91 -2.55
CA HIS A 68 13.04 0.50 -2.37
C HIS A 68 13.18 1.02 -0.93
N CYS A 69 13.30 0.14 0.05
CA CYS A 69 13.53 0.50 1.45
C CYS A 69 14.94 0.08 1.86
N SER A 70 15.64 0.99 2.54
CA SER A 70 16.83 0.59 3.31
C SER A 70 16.45 -0.27 4.51
N GLU A 71 17.41 -1.02 5.05
CA GLU A 71 17.22 -1.82 6.27
C GLU A 71 16.61 -1.00 7.42
N LYS A 72 17.12 0.21 7.65
CA LYS A 72 16.60 1.12 8.67
C LYS A 72 15.15 1.54 8.42
N GLU A 73 14.77 1.76 7.17
CA GLU A 73 13.39 2.12 6.82
C GLU A 73 12.44 0.93 6.97
N TYR A 74 12.87 -0.27 6.60
CA TYR A 74 12.09 -1.49 6.80
C TYR A 74 11.80 -1.74 8.29
N HIS A 75 12.83 -1.72 9.13
CA HIS A 75 12.68 -1.90 10.58
C HIS A 75 11.76 -0.83 11.17
N ARG A 76 12.04 0.45 10.87
CA ARG A 76 11.31 1.56 11.49
C ARG A 76 9.88 1.72 10.98
N LEU A 77 9.63 1.54 9.68
CA LEU A 77 8.34 1.86 9.05
C LEU A 77 7.42 0.65 8.93
N PHE A 78 7.98 -0.52 8.60
CA PHE A 78 7.21 -1.74 8.37
C PHE A 78 7.12 -2.61 9.64
N LEU A 79 8.26 -2.93 10.26
CA LEU A 79 8.28 -3.71 11.51
C LEU A 79 7.87 -2.87 12.73
N LYS A 80 7.97 -1.53 12.64
CA LYS A 80 7.72 -0.59 13.74
C LYS A 80 8.58 -0.92 14.98
N ASP A 81 9.79 -1.37 14.73
CA ASP A 81 10.82 -1.73 15.71
C ASP A 81 11.88 -0.61 15.81
#